data_AF-A0A3R8NGM1-F1
#
_entry.id   AF-A0A3R8NGM1-F1
#
_cell.length_a   1.000
_cell.length_b   1.000
_cell.length_c   1.000
_cell.angle_alpha   90.00
_cell.angle_beta   90.00
_cell.angle_gamma   90.00
#
_symmetry.space_group_name_H-M   'P 1'
#
loop_
_entity.id
_entity.type
_entity.pdbx_description
1 polymer ?
#
loop_
_entity_poly.entity_id
_entity_poly.type
_entity_poly.pdbx_seq_one_letter_code
_entity_poly.pdbx_strand_id
1 'polypeptide(L)'
;STPSNQRSEMIALNFREKMIQENEEQLADLSQRYIRLANDLDNFEMALKFLKGDLYDFAQSMLKTDSNWDRLMREFHISRSTVRNWRRKVLDHVREVYLKMGFSLEK
;
A
#
# COMPACT_ATOMS: atom_id res chain seq x y z
N SER A 1 12.19 -16.91 -54.72
CA SER A 1 12.43 -16.27 -53.41
C SER A 1 13.52 -17.02 -52.68
N THR A 2 14.56 -16.31 -52.22
CA THR A 2 15.78 -16.93 -51.66
C THR A 2 15.51 -17.46 -50.25
N PRO A 3 15.85 -18.72 -49.92
CA PRO A 3 15.52 -19.37 -48.65
C PRO A 3 16.08 -18.70 -47.38
N SER A 4 17.07 -17.80 -47.51
CA SER A 4 17.58 -17.02 -46.37
C SER A 4 16.60 -15.96 -45.87
N ASN A 5 15.72 -15.43 -46.74
CA ASN A 5 14.81 -14.36 -46.37
C ASN A 5 13.67 -14.87 -45.49
N GLN A 6 13.10 -16.03 -45.85
CA GLN A 6 12.05 -16.70 -45.05
C GLN A 6 12.53 -17.04 -43.63
N ARG A 7 13.79 -17.46 -43.47
CA ARG A 7 14.35 -17.78 -42.15
C ARG A 7 14.49 -16.52 -41.30
N SER A 8 14.97 -15.42 -41.87
CA SER A 8 15.10 -14.13 -41.18
C SER A 8 13.74 -13.54 -40.81
N GLU A 9 12.74 -13.66 -41.70
CA GLU A 9 11.35 -13.24 -41.42
C GLU A 9 10.75 -14.04 -40.27
N MET A 10 10.88 -15.37 -40.24
CA MET A 10 10.42 -16.19 -39.11
C MET A 10 11.13 -15.84 -37.80
N ILE A 11 12.44 -15.57 -37.86
CA ILE A 11 13.19 -15.15 -36.67
C ILE A 11 12.66 -13.81 -36.15
N ALA A 12 12.42 -12.83 -37.03
CA ALA A 12 11.87 -11.53 -36.66
C ALA A 12 10.44 -11.63 -36.07
N LEU A 13 9.59 -12.50 -36.62
CA LEU A 13 8.26 -12.79 -36.07
C LEU A 13 8.35 -13.41 -34.67
N ASN A 14 9.22 -14.41 -34.48
CA ASN A 14 9.44 -15.04 -33.17
C ASN A 14 9.96 -14.05 -32.12
N PHE A 15 10.87 -13.14 -32.49
CA PHE A 15 11.35 -12.09 -31.59
C PHE A 15 10.23 -11.13 -31.20
N ARG A 16 9.38 -10.74 -32.15
CA ARG A 16 8.22 -9.90 -31.89
C ARG A 16 7.23 -10.56 -30.94
N GLU A 17 6.91 -11.83 -31.16
CA GLU A 17 6.02 -12.60 -30.29
C GLU A 17 6.58 -12.70 -28.87
N LYS A 18 7.87 -13.00 -28.72
CA LYS A 18 8.53 -13.01 -27.40
C LYS A 18 8.51 -11.65 -26.72
N MET A 19 8.78 -10.56 -27.43
CA MET A 19 8.70 -9.22 -26.85
C MET A 19 7.29 -8.87 -26.39
N ILE A 20 6.26 -9.26 -27.15
CA ILE A 20 4.87 -9.04 -26.76
C ILE A 20 4.57 -9.83 -25.49
N GLN A 21 4.95 -11.11 -25.45
CA GLN A 21 4.76 -11.96 -24.28
C GLN A 21 5.47 -11.39 -23.03
N GLU A 22 6.74 -11.01 -23.15
CA GLU A 22 7.49 -10.41 -22.03
C GLU A 22 6.85 -9.12 -21.53
N ASN A 23 6.34 -8.28 -22.43
CA ASN A 23 5.66 -7.04 -22.07
C ASN A 23 4.33 -7.32 -21.36
N GLU A 24 3.56 -8.31 -21.82
CA GLU A 24 2.32 -8.76 -21.16
C GLU A 24 2.60 -9.30 -19.75
N GLU A 25 3.65 -10.12 -19.60
CA GLU A 25 4.07 -10.64 -18.30
C GLU A 25 4.50 -9.52 -17.34
N GLN A 26 5.26 -8.53 -17.82
CA GLN A 26 5.65 -7.36 -17.03
C GLN A 26 4.44 -6.52 -16.60
N LEU A 27 3.51 -6.27 -17.52
CA LEU A 27 2.28 -5.54 -17.21
C LEU A 27 1.42 -6.28 -16.19
N ALA A 28 1.31 -7.60 -16.30
CA ALA A 28 0.59 -8.42 -15.35
C ALA A 28 1.21 -8.36 -13.94
N ASP A 29 2.54 -8.48 -13.83
CA ASP A 29 3.24 -8.35 -12.55
C ASP A 29 3.07 -6.96 -11.93
N LEU A 30 3.24 -5.89 -12.70
CA LEU A 30 3.02 -4.52 -12.24
C LEU A 30 1.59 -4.28 -11.79
N SER A 31 0.60 -4.77 -12.55
CA SER A 31 -0.81 -4.66 -12.21
C SER A 31 -1.12 -5.40 -10.91
N GLN A 32 -0.56 -6.61 -10.74
CA GLN A 32 -0.75 -7.40 -9.53
C GLN A 32 -0.14 -6.72 -8.30
N ARG A 33 1.04 -6.09 -8.44
CA ARG A 33 1.66 -5.31 -7.36
C ARG A 33 0.83 -4.08 -7.01
N TYR A 34 0.33 -3.37 -8.02
CA TYR A 34 -0.53 -2.21 -7.81
C TYR A 34 -1.81 -2.59 -7.06
N ILE A 35 -2.50 -3.66 -7.48
CA ILE A 35 -3.73 -4.15 -6.83
C ILE A 35 -3.46 -4.50 -5.36
N ARG A 36 -2.35 -5.18 -5.06
CA ARG A 36 -1.96 -5.49 -3.67
C ARG A 36 -1.78 -4.21 -2.85
N LEU A 37 -1.04 -3.23 -3.37
CA LEU A 37 -0.81 -1.97 -2.67
C LEU A 37 -2.10 -1.17 -2.47
N ALA A 38 -2.97 -1.12 -3.48
CA ALA A 38 -4.27 -0.46 -3.38
C ALA A 38 -5.13 -1.10 -2.28
N ASN A 39 -5.21 -2.44 -2.27
CA ASN A 39 -5.92 -3.18 -1.24
C ASN A 39 -5.32 -2.93 0.16
N ASP A 40 -4.00 -2.88 0.29
CA ASP A 40 -3.34 -2.60 1.57
C ASP A 40 -3.68 -1.19 2.09
N LEU A 41 -3.76 -0.20 1.20
CA LEU A 41 -4.19 1.16 1.55
C LEU A 41 -5.68 1.21 1.95
N ASP A 42 -6.55 0.55 1.19
CA ASP A 42 -7.99 0.48 1.49
C ASP A 42 -8.26 -0.19 2.84
N ASN A 43 -7.54 -1.29 3.12
CA ASN A 43 -7.60 -1.99 4.40
C ASN A 43 -7.12 -1.10 5.55
N PHE A 44 -6.04 -0.35 5.34
CA PHE A 44 -5.52 0.58 6.35
C PHE A 44 -6.52 1.72 6.63
N GLU A 45 -7.07 2.32 5.58
CA GLU A 45 -8.07 3.38 5.69
C GLU A 45 -9.32 2.88 6.42
N MET A 46 -9.79 1.69 6.07
CA MET A 46 -10.90 1.01 6.76
C MET A 46 -10.60 0.78 8.24
N ALA A 47 -9.39 0.30 8.58
CA ALA A 47 -8.99 0.11 9.96
C ALA A 47 -9.00 1.42 10.76
N LEU A 48 -8.59 2.54 10.16
CA LEU A 48 -8.68 3.84 10.83
C LEU A 48 -10.12 4.30 11.02
N LYS A 49 -11.00 4.10 10.03
CA LYS A 49 -12.43 4.49 10.12
C LYS A 49 -13.18 3.83 11.28
N PHE A 50 -12.68 2.72 11.82
CA PHE A 50 -13.25 2.06 13.01
C PHE A 50 -12.77 2.65 14.34
N LEU A 51 -11.80 3.56 14.34
CA LEU A 51 -11.44 4.34 15.52
C LEU A 51 -12.62 5.24 15.92
N LYS A 52 -12.84 5.36 17.23
CA LYS A 52 -13.96 6.13 17.79
C LYS A 52 -13.50 7.49 18.27
N GLY A 53 -14.33 8.51 18.02
CA GLY A 53 -14.14 9.87 18.51
C GLY A 53 -12.79 10.46 18.11
N ASP A 54 -12.19 11.23 19.01
CA ASP A 54 -10.96 11.98 18.77
C ASP A 54 -9.76 11.13 18.32
N LEU A 55 -9.79 9.81 18.53
CA LEU A 55 -8.73 8.91 18.08
C LEU A 55 -8.66 8.79 16.55
N TYR A 56 -9.80 8.91 15.86
CA TYR A 56 -9.82 8.93 14.39
C TYR A 56 -9.13 10.18 13.85
N ASP A 57 -9.56 11.35 14.32
CA ASP A 57 -8.98 12.64 13.90
C ASP A 57 -7.50 12.72 14.29
N PHE A 58 -7.14 12.23 15.47
CA PHE A 58 -5.75 12.13 15.90
C PHE A 58 -4.90 11.25 14.99
N ALA A 59 -5.42 10.10 14.56
CA ALA A 59 -4.72 9.22 13.62
C ALA A 59 -4.56 9.89 12.24
N GLN A 60 -5.58 10.58 11.74
CA GLN A 60 -5.50 11.35 10.49
C GLN A 60 -4.43 12.45 10.59
N SER A 61 -4.37 13.20 11.69
CA SER A 61 -3.35 14.22 11.91
C SER A 61 -1.95 13.66 12.11
N MET A 62 -1.80 12.42 12.61
CA MET A 62 -0.52 11.73 12.66
C MET A 62 0.05 11.40 11.27
N LEU A 63 -0.80 11.19 10.26
CA LEU A 63 -0.38 10.79 8.92
C LEU A 63 0.03 11.96 8.02
N LYS A 64 -0.17 13.20 8.46
CA LYS A 64 0.27 14.41 7.74
C LYS A 64 1.80 14.44 7.65
N THR A 65 2.33 14.83 6.49
CA THR A 65 3.78 14.84 6.20
C THR A 65 4.61 15.64 7.20
N ASP A 66 4.02 16.70 7.75
CA ASP A 66 4.63 17.64 8.68
C ASP A 66 4.17 17.42 10.13
N SER A 67 3.67 16.21 10.43
CA SER A 67 3.22 15.83 11.77
C SER A 67 4.39 15.50 12.69
N ASN A 68 4.31 15.99 13.92
CA ASN A 68 5.22 15.64 15.01
C ASN A 68 4.49 15.70 16.35
N TRP A 69 5.10 15.17 17.41
CA TRP A 69 4.44 15.06 18.71
C TRP A 69 4.04 16.40 19.29
N ASP A 70 4.86 17.44 19.15
CA ASP A 70 4.57 18.76 19.69
C ASP A 70 3.43 19.44 18.95
N ARG A 71 3.33 19.22 17.64
CA ARG A 71 2.20 19.69 16.84
C ARG A 71 0.91 19.02 17.28
N LEU A 72 0.91 17.70 17.43
CA LEU A 72 -0.28 16.95 17.88
C LEU A 72 -0.72 17.38 19.28
N MET A 73 0.22 17.68 20.18
CA MET A 73 -0.10 18.25 21.49
C MET A 73 -0.82 19.60 21.37
N ARG A 74 -0.36 20.48 20.49
CA ARG A 74 -1.00 21.79 20.26
C ARG A 74 -2.37 21.66 19.58
N GLU A 75 -2.47 20.80 18.57
CA GLU A 75 -3.69 20.60 17.77
C GLU A 75 -4.83 19.99 18.59
N PHE A 76 -4.52 19.02 19.46
CA PHE A 76 -5.52 18.33 20.28
C PHE A 76 -5.59 18.85 21.71
N HIS A 77 -4.78 19.85 22.07
CA HIS A 77 -4.67 20.41 23.43
C HIS A 77 -4.39 19.34 24.51
N ILE A 78 -3.50 18.40 24.21
CA ILE A 78 -3.18 17.26 25.07
C ILE A 78 -1.72 17.22 25.50
N SER A 79 -1.47 16.58 26.64
CA SER A 79 -0.12 16.39 27.15
C SER A 79 0.70 15.40 26.31
N ARG A 80 2.03 15.45 26.44
CA ARG A 80 2.95 14.49 25.80
C ARG A 80 2.65 13.05 26.19
N SER A 81 2.25 12.83 27.45
CA SER A 81 1.87 11.51 27.96
C SER A 81 0.58 10.99 27.31
N THR A 82 -0.39 11.89 27.09
CA THR A 82 -1.64 11.59 26.39
C THR A 82 -1.38 11.23 24.94
N VAL A 83 -0.53 11.98 24.23
CA VAL A 83 -0.10 11.63 22.85
C VAL A 83 0.50 10.23 22.78
N ARG A 84 1.37 9.87 23.74
CA ARG A 84 1.95 8.52 23.82
C ARG A 84 0.86 7.47 24.01
N ASN A 85 -0.11 7.72 24.90
CA ASN A 85 -1.20 6.80 25.16
C ASN A 85 -2.13 6.64 23.96
N TRP A 86 -2.51 7.74 23.30
CA TRP A 86 -3.39 7.74 22.13
C TRP A 86 -2.73 7.04 20.94
N ARG A 87 -1.44 7.31 20.69
CA ARG A 87 -0.65 6.55 19.70
C ARG A 87 -0.72 5.04 19.96
N ARG A 88 -0.51 4.62 21.21
CA ARG A 88 -0.61 3.20 21.57
C ARG A 88 -2.00 2.64 21.26
N LYS A 89 -3.07 3.34 21.66
CA LYS A 89 -4.45 2.91 21.38
C LYS A 89 -4.73 2.78 19.87
N VAL A 90 -4.27 3.73 19.07
CA VAL A 90 -4.40 3.66 17.60
C VAL A 90 -3.69 2.43 17.05
N LEU A 91 -2.43 2.19 17.47
CA LEU A 91 -1.67 1.03 17.01
C LEU A 91 -2.31 -0.29 17.43
N ASP A 92 -2.77 -0.40 18.68
CA ASP A 92 -3.43 -1.61 19.19
C ASP A 92 -4.73 -1.88 18.41
N HIS A 93 -5.51 -0.84 18.11
CA HIS A 93 -6.72 -0.96 17.29
C HIS A 93 -6.42 -1.45 15.87
N VAL A 94 -5.46 -0.80 15.18
CA VAL A 94 -5.07 -1.20 13.81
C VAL A 94 -4.61 -2.66 13.80
N ARG A 95 -3.81 -3.08 14.80
CA ARG A 95 -3.38 -4.48 14.93
C ARG A 95 -4.55 -5.44 15.10
N GLU A 96 -5.51 -5.09 15.94
CA GLU A 96 -6.69 -5.92 16.16
C GLU A 96 -7.52 -6.08 14.89
N VAL A 97 -7.70 -5.00 14.11
CA VAL A 97 -8.43 -5.05 12.84
C VAL A 97 -7.70 -5.94 11.82
N TYR A 98 -6.38 -5.77 11.68
CA TYR A 98 -5.59 -6.58 10.74
C TYR A 98 -5.62 -8.06 11.09
N LEU A 99 -5.49 -8.40 12.38
CA LEU A 99 -5.63 -9.78 12.86
C LEU A 99 -6.99 -10.38 12.49
N LYS A 100 -8.09 -9.62 12.66
CA LYS A 100 -9.45 -10.05 12.29
C LYS A 100 -9.64 -10.22 10.79
N MET A 101 -8.94 -9.43 9.99
CA MET A 101 -8.93 -9.54 8.52
C MET A 101 -8.06 -10.71 8.02
N GLY A 102 -7.38 -11.44 8.92
CA GLY A 102 -6.48 -12.54 8.56
C GLY A 102 -5.10 -12.08 8.09
N PHE A 103 -4.76 -10.80 8.31
CA PHE A 103 -3.43 -10.27 8.04
C PHE A 103 -2.57 -10.33 9.30
N SER A 104 -1.35 -10.85 9.19
CA SER A 104 -0.32 -10.67 10.23
C SER A 104 0.46 -9.40 9.95
N LEU A 105 0.50 -8.49 10.92
CA LEU A 105 1.41 -7.33 10.89
C LEU A 105 2.81 -7.70 11.40
N GLU A 106 3.00 -8.92 11.92
CA GLU A 106 4.30 -9.48 12.25
C GLU A 106 4.83 -10.24 11.03
N LYS A 107 6.03 -9.86 10.57
CA LYS A 107 6.81 -10.61 9.57
C LYS A 107 7.56 -11.75 10.25
#